data_AF-A0A440LYH3-F1
#
_entry.id   AF-A0A440LYH3-F1
#
_cell.length_a   1.000
_cell.length_b   1.000
_cell.length_c   1.000
_cell.angle_alpha   90.00
_cell.angle_beta   90.00
_cell.angle_gamma   90.00
#
_symmetry.space_group_name_H-M   'P 1'
#
loop_
_entity.id
_entity.type
_entity.pdbx_description
1 polymer ?
#
loop_
_entity_poly.entity_id
_entity_poly.type
_entity_poly.pdbx_seq_one_letter_code
_entity_poly.pdbx_strand_id
1 'polypeptide(L)'
;MGKLVRQFHKVGPTVWRSRRFLALTNDQRLLWFYFSTGPHQTSAGCCLVPPAYAVADLGWTMDHYQLCLDALATADLICHDEETNEIYVCRWFQTSPPTNGKHAAGIASHICKLDSDRVREKAEAEFDETEWGAQFMTSPSIASR
;
A
#
# COMPACT_ATOMS: atom_id res chain seq x y z
N MET A 1 -2.90 -12.32 -26.28
CA MET A 1 -3.87 -11.45 -25.57
C MET A 1 -3.07 -10.68 -24.53
N GLY A 2 -2.96 -9.35 -24.65
CA GLY A 2 -2.19 -8.55 -23.70
C GLY A 2 -2.73 -8.73 -22.29
N LYS A 3 -1.86 -8.78 -21.28
CA LYS A 3 -2.26 -8.87 -19.88
C LYS A 3 -3.18 -7.69 -19.58
N LEU A 4 -4.42 -7.97 -19.16
CA LEU A 4 -5.38 -6.92 -18.84
C LEU A 4 -4.77 -6.02 -17.76
N VAL A 5 -4.71 -4.72 -18.02
CA VAL A 5 -4.33 -3.71 -17.04
C VAL A 5 -5.37 -3.75 -15.91
N ARG A 6 -4.92 -3.62 -14.66
CA ARG A 6 -5.80 -3.54 -13.49
C ARG A 6 -6.78 -2.39 -13.69
N GLN A 7 -8.07 -2.68 -13.76
CA GLN A 7 -9.11 -1.66 -14.01
C GLN A 7 -9.56 -0.94 -12.74
N PHE A 8 -9.54 -1.63 -11.60
CA PHE A 8 -9.96 -1.08 -10.31
C PHE A 8 -9.13 -1.65 -9.16
N HIS A 9 -9.09 -0.91 -8.05
CA HIS A 9 -8.65 -1.41 -6.75
C HIS A 9 -9.80 -1.31 -5.75
N LYS A 10 -9.97 -2.32 -4.90
CA LYS A 10 -11.04 -2.36 -3.90
C LYS A 10 -10.70 -1.49 -2.69
N VAL A 11 -11.58 -0.57 -2.33
CA VAL A 11 -11.54 0.13 -1.03
C VAL A 11 -12.69 -0.38 -0.17
N GLY A 12 -12.39 -0.82 1.05
CA GLY A 12 -13.40 -1.30 1.99
C GLY A 12 -14.28 -0.15 2.51
N PRO A 13 -15.61 -0.35 2.63
CA PRO A 13 -16.51 0.70 3.14
C PRO A 13 -16.23 1.05 4.62
N THR A 14 -15.47 0.23 5.34
CA THR A 14 -15.02 0.49 6.71
C THR A 14 -14.12 1.72 6.82
N VAL A 15 -13.53 2.20 5.73
CA VAL A 15 -12.77 3.46 5.69
C VAL A 15 -13.62 4.64 6.19
N TRP A 16 -14.93 4.64 5.90
CA TRP A 16 -15.87 5.67 6.33
C TRP A 16 -16.26 5.60 7.81
N ARG A 17 -15.78 4.58 8.54
CA ARG A 17 -15.93 4.45 10.00
C ARG A 17 -14.60 4.65 10.73
N SER A 18 -13.50 4.78 9.99
CA SER A 18 -12.15 4.92 10.51
C SER A 18 -11.98 6.32 11.09
N ARG A 19 -11.85 6.44 12.42
CA ARG A 19 -11.66 7.75 13.09
C ARG A 19 -10.43 8.49 12.57
N ARG A 20 -9.33 7.78 12.32
CA ARG A 20 -8.08 8.34 11.75
C ARG A 20 -8.30 8.93 10.35
N PHE A 21 -9.10 8.28 9.50
CA PHE A 21 -9.41 8.77 8.15
C PHE A 21 -10.40 9.94 8.18
N LEU A 22 -11.40 9.85 9.07
CA LEU A 22 -12.39 10.92 9.24
C LEU A 22 -11.79 12.20 9.85
N ALA A 23 -10.66 12.11 10.56
CA ALA A 23 -9.94 13.28 11.07
C ALA A 23 -9.18 14.07 9.98
N LEU A 24 -8.95 13.48 8.81
CA LEU A 24 -8.23 14.11 7.71
C LEU A 24 -9.06 15.17 6.97
N THR A 25 -8.36 16.13 6.37
CA THR A 25 -8.92 17.06 5.37
C THR A 25 -9.26 16.33 4.06
N ASN A 26 -9.99 17.00 3.16
CA ASN A 26 -10.35 16.40 1.87
C ASN A 26 -9.11 16.06 1.02
N ASP A 27 -8.11 16.94 0.98
CA ASP A 27 -6.89 16.71 0.20
C ASP A 27 -6.07 15.56 0.80
N GLN A 28 -5.93 15.50 2.12
CA GLN A 28 -5.28 14.36 2.78
C GLN A 28 -5.99 13.03 2.46
N ARG A 29 -7.32 13.01 2.45
CA ARG A 29 -8.09 11.82 2.02
C ARG A 29 -7.88 11.51 0.55
N LEU A 30 -7.80 12.52 -0.32
CA LEU A 30 -7.51 12.35 -1.74
C LEU A 30 -6.14 11.70 -1.95
N LEU A 31 -5.12 12.16 -1.21
CA LEU A 31 -3.78 11.55 -1.26
C LEU A 31 -3.80 10.09 -0.82
N TRP A 32 -4.56 9.76 0.23
CA TRP A 32 -4.73 8.37 0.65
C TRP A 32 -5.40 7.51 -0.44
N PHE A 33 -6.42 8.04 -1.13
CA PHE A 33 -7.04 7.36 -2.26
C PHE A 33 -6.06 7.20 -3.43
N TYR A 34 -5.27 8.21 -3.74
CA TYR A 34 -4.23 8.13 -4.77
C TYR A 34 -3.24 7.00 -4.47
N PHE A 35 -2.75 6.85 -3.24
CA PHE A 35 -1.90 5.70 -2.89
C PHE A 35 -2.63 4.37 -2.90
N SER A 36 -3.92 4.35 -2.55
CA SER A 36 -4.70 3.11 -2.45
C SER A 36 -5.19 2.57 -3.80
N THR A 37 -5.44 3.46 -4.76
CA THR A 37 -6.09 3.11 -6.04
C THR A 37 -5.33 3.60 -7.26
N GLY A 38 -4.25 4.34 -7.07
CA GLY A 38 -3.48 4.96 -8.15
C GLY A 38 -2.65 3.97 -8.98
N PRO A 39 -2.01 4.47 -10.05
CA PRO A 39 -1.34 3.65 -11.05
C PRO A 39 -0.10 2.91 -10.52
N HIS A 40 0.51 3.41 -9.43
CA HIS A 40 1.72 2.84 -8.84
C HIS A 40 1.45 1.71 -7.84
N GLN A 41 0.18 1.47 -7.47
CA GLN A 41 -0.16 0.53 -6.41
C GLN A 41 -0.06 -0.94 -6.89
N THR A 42 0.54 -1.79 -6.05
CA THR A 42 0.75 -3.22 -6.32
C THR A 42 -0.33 -4.09 -5.65
N SER A 43 -0.16 -5.42 -5.61
CA SER A 43 -0.99 -6.30 -4.76
C SER A 43 -0.52 -6.35 -3.32
N ALA A 44 0.73 -5.92 -3.05
CA ALA A 44 1.32 -5.93 -1.71
C ALA A 44 0.89 -4.75 -0.84
N GLY A 45 0.15 -3.78 -1.39
CA GLY A 45 -0.18 -2.53 -0.69
C GLY A 45 0.95 -1.52 -0.71
N CYS A 46 2.06 -1.85 -1.37
CA CYS A 46 3.23 -1.01 -1.50
C CYS A 46 3.29 -0.34 -2.87
N CYS A 47 3.77 0.90 -2.91
CA CYS A 47 4.10 1.63 -4.13
C CYS A 47 5.38 2.45 -3.96
N LEU A 48 6.10 2.62 -5.07
CA LEU A 48 7.19 3.59 -5.19
C LEU A 48 6.62 4.81 -5.91
N VAL A 49 6.55 5.95 -5.22
CA VAL A 49 5.99 7.18 -5.78
C VAL A 49 6.92 8.34 -5.47
N PRO A 50 7.84 8.70 -6.39
CA PRO A 50 8.65 9.88 -6.20
C PRO A 50 7.76 11.14 -6.11
N PRO A 51 8.02 12.07 -5.18
CA PRO A 51 7.16 13.23 -4.92
C PRO A 51 6.79 14.04 -6.16
N ALA A 52 7.72 14.20 -7.11
CA ALA A 52 7.47 14.91 -8.36
C ALA A 52 6.35 14.28 -9.22
N TYR A 53 6.19 12.96 -9.19
CA TYR A 53 5.11 12.26 -9.89
C TYR A 53 3.76 12.55 -9.21
N ALA A 54 3.69 12.39 -7.88
CA ALA A 54 2.46 12.66 -7.13
C ALA A 54 2.02 14.12 -7.28
N VAL A 55 2.97 15.07 -7.21
CA VAL A 55 2.73 16.49 -7.40
C VAL A 55 2.15 16.79 -8.79
N ALA A 56 2.73 16.18 -9.84
CA ALA A 56 2.25 16.34 -11.20
C ALA A 56 0.86 15.73 -11.41
N ASP A 57 0.63 14.52 -10.91
CA ASP A 57 -0.65 13.80 -11.04
C ASP A 57 -1.80 14.50 -10.32
N LEU A 58 -1.52 15.06 -9.14
CA LEU A 58 -2.51 15.72 -8.29
C LEU A 58 -2.68 17.22 -8.63
N GLY A 59 -1.77 17.79 -9.42
CA GLY A 59 -1.76 19.23 -9.72
C GLY A 59 -1.47 20.09 -8.49
N TRP A 60 -0.64 19.59 -7.58
CA TRP A 60 -0.34 20.22 -6.29
C TRP A 60 0.99 20.97 -6.30
N THR A 61 1.29 21.67 -5.21
CA THR A 61 2.66 22.12 -4.91
C THR A 61 3.39 21.05 -4.08
N MET A 62 4.72 21.06 -4.10
CA MET A 62 5.52 20.15 -3.27
C MET A 62 5.19 20.31 -1.78
N ASP A 63 5.08 21.55 -1.29
CA ASP A 63 4.75 21.85 0.10
C ASP A 63 3.38 21.28 0.51
N HIS A 64 2.39 21.39 -0.38
CA HIS A 64 1.06 20.86 -0.11
C HIS A 64 1.03 19.32 -0.12
N TYR A 65 1.77 18.70 -1.05
CA TYR A 65 1.96 17.25 -1.06
C TYR A 65 2.61 16.77 0.24
N GLN A 66 3.71 17.40 0.66
CA GLN A 66 4.43 17.01 1.87
C GLN A 66 3.55 17.16 3.12
N LEU A 67 2.80 18.27 3.24
CA LEU A 67 1.85 18.48 4.33
C LEU A 67 0.79 17.36 4.39
N CYS A 68 0.29 16.91 3.25
CA CYS A 68 -0.67 15.83 3.20
C CYS A 68 -0.03 14.48 3.54
N LEU A 69 1.18 14.23 3.03
CA LEU A 69 1.94 13.01 3.28
C LEU A 69 2.25 12.83 4.77
N ASP A 70 2.73 13.89 5.41
CA ASP A 70 3.05 13.93 6.85
C ASP A 70 1.80 13.64 7.70
N ALA A 71 0.65 14.20 7.30
CA ALA A 71 -0.61 13.95 8.00
C ALA A 71 -1.05 12.48 7.89
N LEU A 72 -0.86 11.84 6.73
CA LEU A 72 -1.16 10.42 6.55
C LEU A 72 -0.23 9.52 7.36
N ALA A 73 1.07 9.83 7.36
CA ALA A 73 2.08 9.10 8.14
C ALA A 73 1.80 9.23 9.65
N THR A 74 1.54 10.45 10.12
CA THR A 74 1.20 10.75 11.52
C THR A 74 -0.07 10.03 11.98
N ALA A 75 -1.05 9.87 11.08
CA ALA A 75 -2.29 9.15 11.37
C ALA A 75 -2.16 7.61 11.31
N ASP A 76 -0.96 7.06 11.04
CA ASP A 76 -0.71 5.63 10.79
C ASP A 76 -1.65 5.06 9.72
N LEU A 77 -1.93 5.87 8.69
CA LEU A 77 -2.69 5.47 7.49
C LEU A 77 -1.75 5.00 6.37
N ILE A 78 -0.50 5.43 6.40
CA ILE A 78 0.58 4.95 5.55
C ILE A 78 1.86 4.78 6.37
N CYS A 79 2.77 3.95 5.88
CA CYS A 79 4.18 3.95 6.25
C CYS A 79 4.96 4.42 5.02
N HIS A 80 5.67 5.55 5.11
CA HIS A 80 6.36 6.16 3.98
C HIS A 80 7.82 6.40 4.29
N ASP A 81 8.74 5.98 3.42
CA ASP A 81 10.16 6.25 3.49
C ASP A 81 10.65 7.31 2.52
N GLU A 82 11.21 8.39 3.06
CA GLU A 82 11.63 9.60 2.32
C GLU A 82 12.87 9.33 1.45
N GLU A 83 13.77 8.45 1.88
CA GLU A 83 15.00 8.16 1.13
C GLU A 83 14.70 7.35 -0.14
N THR A 84 13.79 6.39 -0.05
CA THR A 84 13.43 5.49 -1.14
C THR A 84 12.16 5.92 -1.88
N ASN A 85 11.34 6.80 -1.29
CA ASN A 85 9.99 7.17 -1.74
C ASN A 85 9.01 5.99 -1.79
N GLU A 86 9.29 4.95 -1.01
CA GLU A 86 8.42 3.78 -0.89
C GLU A 86 7.33 4.03 0.14
N ILE A 87 6.12 3.57 -0.16
CA ILE A 87 4.92 3.75 0.65
C ILE A 87 4.25 2.42 0.80
N TYR A 88 3.85 2.08 2.03
CA TYR A 88 2.88 1.05 2.33
C TYR A 88 1.57 1.66 2.84
N VAL A 89 0.44 1.27 2.27
CA VAL A 89 -0.88 1.64 2.78
C VAL A 89 -1.24 0.74 3.96
N CYS A 90 -1.24 1.29 5.19
CA CYS A 90 -1.46 0.50 6.39
C CYS A 90 -2.84 -0.18 6.38
N ARG A 91 -2.93 -1.39 6.92
CA ARG A 91 -4.14 -2.24 6.99
C ARG A 91 -4.62 -2.74 5.63
N TRP A 92 -3.72 -2.79 4.64
CA TRP A 92 -4.04 -3.20 3.27
C TRP A 92 -4.74 -4.55 3.20
N PHE A 93 -4.21 -5.54 3.93
CA PHE A 93 -4.67 -6.92 3.83
C PHE A 93 -6.02 -7.17 4.52
N GLN A 94 -6.57 -6.21 5.28
CA GLN A 94 -7.94 -6.31 5.79
C GLN A 94 -8.97 -6.30 4.66
N THR A 95 -8.67 -5.61 3.56
CA THR A 95 -9.53 -5.56 2.39
C THR A 95 -8.97 -6.37 1.24
N SER A 96 -7.65 -6.45 1.10
CA SER A 96 -6.98 -7.08 -0.04
C SER A 96 -6.07 -8.24 0.37
N PRO A 97 -6.55 -9.24 1.13
CA PRO A 97 -5.72 -10.38 1.54
C PRO A 97 -5.35 -11.24 0.32
N PRO A 98 -4.26 -12.04 0.41
CA PRO A 98 -3.97 -13.04 -0.59
C PRO A 98 -5.11 -14.06 -0.67
N THR A 99 -5.39 -14.52 -1.89
CA THR A 99 -6.54 -15.40 -2.17
C THR A 99 -6.15 -16.87 -2.36
N ASN A 100 -4.86 -17.13 -2.53
CA ASN A 100 -4.25 -18.46 -2.66
C ASN A 100 -2.72 -18.36 -2.50
N GLY A 101 -2.03 -19.50 -2.41
CA GLY A 101 -0.58 -19.58 -2.24
C GLY A 101 0.24 -18.90 -3.34
N LYS A 102 -0.21 -18.97 -4.61
CA LYS A 102 0.46 -18.27 -5.73
C LYS A 102 0.36 -16.75 -5.59
N HIS A 103 -0.81 -16.25 -5.19
CA HIS A 103 -1.02 -14.83 -4.95
C HIS A 103 -0.16 -14.36 -3.77
N ALA A 104 -0.08 -15.15 -2.69
CA ALA A 104 0.79 -14.87 -1.55
C ALA A 104 2.27 -14.80 -1.94
N ALA A 105 2.76 -15.76 -2.74
CA ALA A 105 4.12 -15.74 -3.25
C ALA A 105 4.41 -14.51 -4.13
N GLY A 106 3.45 -14.09 -4.95
CA GLY A 106 3.55 -12.85 -5.73
C GLY A 106 3.64 -11.61 -4.85
N ILE A 107 2.82 -11.53 -3.81
CA ILE A 107 2.86 -10.44 -2.80
C ILE A 107 4.21 -10.43 -2.09
N ALA A 108 4.67 -11.56 -1.56
CA ALA A 108 5.95 -11.67 -0.89
C ALA A 108 7.11 -11.23 -1.81
N SER A 109 7.09 -11.63 -3.09
CA SER A 109 8.09 -11.15 -4.05
C SER A 109 8.10 -9.63 -4.26
N HIS A 110 6.94 -8.97 -4.18
CA HIS A 110 6.88 -7.51 -4.22
C HIS A 110 7.44 -6.89 -2.95
N ILE A 111 7.10 -7.44 -1.78
CA ILE A 111 7.59 -6.95 -0.49
C ILE A 111 9.11 -7.12 -0.37
N CYS A 112 9.68 -8.27 -0.74
CA CYS A 112 11.12 -8.50 -0.68
C CYS A 112 11.94 -7.64 -1.66
N LYS A 113 11.30 -6.97 -2.63
CA LYS A 113 11.96 -6.06 -3.58
C LYS A 113 11.98 -4.61 -3.09
N LEU A 114 11.34 -4.33 -1.95
CA LEU A 114 11.39 -3.01 -1.35
C LEU A 114 12.78 -2.72 -0.82
N ASP A 115 13.28 -1.54 -1.16
CA ASP A 115 14.59 -1.04 -0.73
C ASP A 115 14.54 -0.53 0.73
N SER A 116 13.37 -0.08 1.21
CA SER A 116 13.16 0.41 2.57
C SER A 116 12.87 -0.73 3.54
N ASP A 117 13.79 -0.94 4.49
CA ASP A 117 13.59 -1.86 5.62
C ASP A 117 12.32 -1.51 6.41
N ARG A 118 12.08 -0.22 6.65
CA ARG A 118 10.92 0.25 7.41
C ARG A 118 9.59 -0.08 6.73
N VAL A 119 9.48 0.20 5.43
CA VAL A 119 8.25 -0.09 4.67
C VAL A 119 8.07 -1.60 4.52
N ARG A 120 9.16 -2.31 4.25
CA ARG A 120 9.18 -3.77 4.12
C ARG A 120 8.72 -4.44 5.40
N GLU A 121 9.32 -4.14 6.54
CA GLU A 121 8.97 -4.71 7.85
C GLU A 121 7.50 -4.47 8.20
N LYS A 122 6.98 -3.26 7.95
CA LYS A 122 5.56 -2.95 8.18
C LYS A 122 4.65 -3.79 7.29
N ALA A 123 4.97 -3.93 6.01
CA ALA A 123 4.19 -4.74 5.07
C ALA A 123 4.27 -6.24 5.39
N GLU A 124 5.44 -6.75 5.76
CA GLU A 124 5.66 -8.15 6.15
C GLU A 124 4.87 -8.49 7.41
N ALA A 125 4.89 -7.63 8.42
CA ALA A 125 4.15 -7.84 9.66
C ALA A 125 2.64 -8.01 9.40
N GLU A 126 2.03 -7.13 8.61
CA GLU A 126 0.60 -7.24 8.30
C GLU A 126 0.29 -8.37 7.28
N PHE A 127 1.26 -8.73 6.43
CA PHE A 127 1.11 -9.86 5.52
C PHE A 127 1.08 -11.19 6.29
N ASP A 128 1.94 -11.35 7.30
CA ASP A 128 2.01 -12.52 8.18
C ASP A 128 0.72 -12.74 8.98
N GLU A 129 -0.04 -11.68 9.28
CA GLU A 129 -1.36 -11.79 9.92
C GLU A 129 -2.42 -12.46 9.03
N THR A 130 -2.16 -12.61 7.72
CA THR A 130 -3.09 -13.28 6.81
C THR A 130 -2.88 -14.80 6.79
N GLU A 131 -3.96 -15.57 6.56
CA GLU A 131 -3.88 -17.04 6.49
C GLU A 131 -2.79 -17.53 5.52
N TRP A 132 -2.77 -17.00 4.30
CA TRP A 132 -1.80 -17.40 3.28
C TRP A 132 -0.41 -16.78 3.49
N GLY A 133 -0.32 -15.61 4.11
CA GLY A 133 0.95 -14.98 4.46
C GLY A 133 1.70 -15.79 5.51
N ALA A 134 1.05 -16.11 6.64
CA ALA A 134 1.61 -17.00 7.66
C ALA A 134 2.08 -18.35 7.09
N GLN A 135 1.26 -18.96 6.24
CA GLN A 135 1.61 -20.22 5.58
C GLN A 135 2.82 -20.07 4.64
N PHE A 136 2.92 -18.96 3.89
CA PHE A 136 4.07 -18.67 3.04
C PHE A 136 5.35 -18.47 3.86
N MET A 137 5.28 -17.72 4.96
CA MET A 137 6.43 -17.46 5.84
C MET A 137 6.94 -18.76 6.49
N THR A 138 6.03 -19.68 6.83
CA THR A 138 6.39 -20.99 7.40
C THR A 138 6.86 -21.98 6.33
N SER A 139 6.29 -21.93 5.12
CA SER A 139 6.59 -22.84 4.02
C SER A 139 6.50 -22.13 2.66
N PRO A 140 7.60 -21.54 2.17
CA PRO A 140 7.62 -20.80 0.90
C PRO A 140 7.27 -21.63 -0.34
N SER A 141 7.25 -22.97 -0.21
CA SER A 141 6.83 -23.88 -1.29
C SER A 141 5.33 -23.88 -1.57
N ILE A 142 4.52 -23.08 -0.88
CA ILE A 142 3.06 -23.04 -1.09
C ILE A 142 2.64 -22.51 -2.47
N ALA A 143 3.55 -21.84 -3.19
CA ALA A 143 3.31 -21.35 -4.55
C ALA A 143 3.00 -22.46 -5.58
N SER A 144 3.36 -23.72 -5.29
CA SER A 144 3.13 -24.87 -6.16
C SER A 144 1.92 -25.72 -5.77
N ARG A 145 1.22 -25.37 -4.67
CA ARG A 145 -0.09 -25.94 -4.30
C ARG A 145 -1.22 -25.18 -4.98
#